data_AF-A0A7R9Z8N5-F1
#
_entry.id   AF-A0A7R9Z8N5-F1
#
_cell.length_a   1.000
_cell.length_b   1.000
_cell.length_c   1.000
_cell.angle_alpha   90.00
_cell.angle_beta   90.00
_cell.angle_gamma   90.00
#
_symmetry.space_group_name_H-M   'P 1'
#
loop_
_entity.id
_entity.type
_entity.pdbx_description
1 polymer ?
#
loop_
_entity_poly.entity_id
_entity_poly.type
_entity_poly.pdbx_seq_one_letter_code
_entity_poly.pdbx_strand_id
1 'polypeptide(L)'
;ARLQELAREFKQNQSTVDTKFVVVIEAAMLIDAGWDDLCDAVWVIKAPTATTRDRLVSDRSMDRQDASMRIDAQQARRGIGNLQEELDKGAVTAVIENNGSIDDLTKSLAENLSDPSSWKDTIPNQ
;
A
#
# COMPACT_ATOMS: atom_id res chain seq x y z
N ALA A 1 5.46 16.68 -3.72
CA ALA A 1 6.81 16.33 -3.23
C ALA A 1 7.65 15.77 -4.39
N ARG A 2 9.00 15.77 -4.33
CA ARG A 2 9.86 15.30 -5.44
C ARG A 2 9.54 13.87 -5.92
N LEU A 3 9.21 12.95 -5.00
CA LEU A 3 8.81 11.58 -5.34
C LEU A 3 7.52 11.52 -6.19
N GLN A 4 6.56 12.40 -5.90
CA GLN A 4 5.31 12.49 -6.65
C GLN A 4 5.54 12.96 -8.08
N GLU A 5 6.47 13.91 -8.26
CA GLU A 5 6.86 14.41 -9.57
C GLU A 5 7.58 13.32 -10.38
N LEU A 6 8.53 12.61 -9.76
CA LEU A 6 9.20 11.45 -10.39
C LEU A 6 8.19 10.39 -10.83
N ALA A 7 7.24 10.01 -9.97
CA ALA A 7 6.22 9.02 -10.32
C ALA A 7 5.36 9.47 -11.51
N ARG A 8 5.02 10.77 -11.60
CA ARG A 8 4.31 11.34 -12.76
C ARG A 8 5.16 11.33 -14.02
N GLU A 9 6.43 11.73 -13.93
CA GLU A 9 7.39 11.68 -15.03
C GLU A 9 7.51 10.24 -15.56
N PHE A 10 7.62 9.24 -14.68
CA PHE A 10 7.65 7.83 -15.06
C PHE A 10 6.37 7.38 -15.76
N LYS A 11 5.20 7.77 -15.27
CA LYS A 11 3.90 7.41 -15.87
C LYS A 11 3.73 8.03 -17.26
N GLN A 12 4.16 9.29 -17.44
CA GLN A 12 4.08 10.01 -18.71
C GLN A 12 5.10 9.53 -19.74
N ASN A 13 6.29 9.10 -19.29
CA ASN A 13 7.41 8.73 -20.16
C ASN A 13 7.44 7.23 -20.51
N GLN A 14 6.40 6.44 -20.21
CA GLN A 14 6.27 5.07 -20.73
C GLN A 14 6.20 5.10 -22.26
N SER A 15 7.36 5.09 -22.91
CA SER A 15 7.55 5.17 -24.36
C SER A 15 8.22 3.90 -24.87
N THR A 16 7.52 3.17 -25.74
CA THR A 16 8.00 2.23 -26.80
C THR A 16 9.02 1.13 -26.46
N VAL A 17 9.45 0.95 -25.21
CA VAL A 17 10.24 -0.21 -24.81
C VAL A 17 9.27 -1.31 -24.37
N ASP A 18 9.28 -2.45 -25.07
CA ASP A 18 8.43 -3.63 -24.83
C ASP A 18 8.77 -4.39 -23.53
N THR A 19 9.32 -3.67 -22.54
CA THR A 19 9.64 -4.21 -21.23
C THR A 19 8.67 -3.62 -20.23
N LYS A 20 7.76 -4.47 -19.73
CA LYS A 20 6.85 -4.12 -18.63
C LYS A 20 7.67 -4.06 -17.34
N PHE A 21 7.77 -2.89 -16.73
CA PHE A 21 8.37 -2.70 -15.42
C PHE A 21 7.30 -2.40 -14.38
N VAL A 22 7.48 -2.92 -13.16
CA VAL A 22 6.62 -2.60 -12.01
C VAL A 22 7.40 -1.67 -11.08
N VAL A 23 6.79 -0.57 -10.69
CA VAL A 23 7.33 0.36 -9.68
C VAL A 23 6.50 0.22 -8.41
N VAL A 24 7.16 -0.03 -7.28
CA VAL A 24 6.51 -0.15 -5.97
C VAL A 24 6.84 1.08 -5.14
N ILE A 25 5.79 1.74 -4.62
CA ILE A 25 5.92 2.91 -3.76
C ILE A 25 5.47 2.51 -2.35
N GLU A 26 6.42 2.38 -1.42
CA GLU A 26 6.11 2.22 0.01
C GLU A 26 5.94 3.59 0.66
N ALA A 27 4.73 3.92 1.09
CA ALA A 27 4.46 5.18 1.80
C ALA A 27 3.32 5.02 2.82
N ALA A 28 3.62 5.29 4.09
CA ALA A 28 2.64 5.24 5.18
C ALA A 28 1.52 6.30 5.09
N MET A 29 1.69 7.31 4.23
CA MET A 29 0.72 8.39 4.00
C MET A 29 0.24 8.45 2.56
N LEU A 30 0.34 7.36 1.79
CA LEU A 30 0.07 7.37 0.35
C LEU A 30 -1.30 7.98 0.02
N ILE A 31 -2.35 7.52 0.71
CA ILE A 31 -3.74 7.96 0.49
C ILE A 31 -3.99 9.35 1.10
N ASP A 32 -3.47 9.62 2.30
CA ASP A 32 -3.51 10.97 2.91
C ASP A 32 -2.88 12.04 2.01
N ALA A 33 -1.82 11.67 1.27
CA ALA A 33 -1.10 12.56 0.38
C ALA A 33 -1.74 12.68 -1.02
N GLY A 34 -2.83 11.96 -1.30
CA GLY A 34 -3.49 11.91 -2.61
C GLY A 34 -2.60 11.33 -3.71
N TRP A 35 -1.79 10.33 -3.39
CA TRP A 35 -0.90 9.66 -4.36
C TRP A 35 -1.51 8.40 -4.96
N ASP A 36 -2.69 7.99 -4.50
CA ASP A 36 -3.43 6.86 -5.03
C ASP A 36 -3.76 7.01 -6.52
N ASP A 37 -4.03 8.23 -7.00
CA ASP A 37 -4.25 8.53 -8.43
C ASP A 37 -3.02 8.27 -9.33
N LEU A 38 -1.82 8.26 -8.73
CA LEU A 38 -0.60 7.95 -9.49
C LEU A 38 -0.47 6.46 -9.76
N CYS A 39 -1.03 5.64 -8.88
CA CYS A 39 -0.84 4.20 -8.87
C CYS A 39 -1.93 3.49 -9.66
N ASP A 40 -1.53 2.47 -10.40
CA ASP A 40 -2.47 1.57 -11.10
C ASP A 40 -2.99 0.46 -10.17
N ALA A 41 -2.37 0.29 -9.00
CA ALA A 41 -2.83 -0.56 -7.91
C ALA A 41 -2.43 0.08 -6.57
N VAL A 42 -3.29 -0.02 -5.56
CA VAL A 42 -3.03 0.48 -4.21
C VAL A 42 -3.40 -0.59 -3.20
N TRP A 43 -2.41 -1.14 -2.53
CA TRP A 43 -2.60 -2.22 -1.57
C TRP A 43 -2.42 -1.74 -0.14
N VAL A 44 -3.34 -2.14 0.74
CA VAL A 44 -3.22 -1.95 2.19
C VAL A 44 -2.79 -3.26 2.81
N ILE A 45 -1.60 -3.26 3.41
CA ILE A 45 -1.09 -4.39 4.19
C ILE A 45 -1.45 -4.16 5.66
N LYS A 46 -2.18 -5.09 6.27
CA LYS A 46 -2.60 -4.96 7.68
C LYS A 46 -2.44 -6.26 8.46
N ALA A 47 -2.33 -6.13 9.78
CA ALA A 47 -2.33 -7.25 10.71
C ALA A 47 -3.03 -6.80 12.01
N PRO A 48 -3.48 -7.73 12.89
CA PRO A 48 -4.00 -7.39 14.19
C PRO A 48 -3.09 -6.44 14.95
N THR A 49 -3.69 -5.50 15.69
CA THR A 49 -2.94 -4.49 16.47
C THR A 49 -1.93 -5.13 17.42
N ALA A 50 -2.30 -6.24 18.07
CA ALA A 50 -1.40 -6.98 18.94
C ALA A 50 -0.16 -7.50 18.19
N THR A 51 -0.35 -8.14 17.03
CA THR A 51 0.74 -8.64 16.18
C THR A 51 1.65 -7.52 15.70
N THR A 52 1.08 -6.42 15.21
CA THR A 52 1.86 -5.26 14.75
C THR A 52 2.69 -4.66 15.87
N ARG A 53 2.09 -4.47 17.05
CA ARG A 53 2.79 -3.94 18.22
C ARG A 53 3.92 -4.85 18.66
N ASP A 54 3.67 -6.15 18.72
CA ASP A 54 4.67 -7.10 19.18
C ASP A 54 5.87 -7.13 18.21
N ARG A 55 5.64 -7.10 16.88
CA ARG A 55 6.70 -6.94 15.87
C ARG A 55 7.46 -5.62 15.98
N LEU A 56 6.79 -4.50 16.26
CA LEU A 56 7.45 -3.21 16.48
C LEU A 56 8.40 -3.26 17.69
N VAL A 57 8.00 -3.95 18.76
CA VAL A 57 8.82 -4.09 19.97
C VAL A 57 9.95 -5.09 19.74
N SER A 58 9.66 -6.31 19.25
CA SER A 58 10.65 -7.38 19.12
C SER A 58 11.65 -7.13 18.00
N ASP A 59 11.16 -6.75 16.81
CA ASP A 59 11.97 -6.75 15.60
C ASP A 59 12.59 -5.38 15.36
N ARG A 60 11.95 -4.31 15.86
CA ARG A 60 12.39 -2.93 15.70
C ARG A 60 12.83 -2.25 16.99
N SER A 61 12.86 -2.99 18.11
CA SER A 61 13.31 -2.49 19.42
C SER A 61 12.61 -1.21 19.88
N MET A 62 11.34 -1.03 19.50
CA MET A 62 10.54 0.14 19.87
C MET A 62 9.99 -0.02 21.29
N ASP A 63 9.88 1.09 22.04
CA ASP A 63 9.14 1.07 23.29
C ASP A 63 7.67 0.72 23.03
N ARG A 64 7.04 -0.01 23.96
CA ARG A 64 5.66 -0.49 23.79
C ARG A 64 4.65 0.67 23.70
N GLN A 65 4.87 1.74 24.44
CA GLN A 65 4.01 2.92 24.41
C GLN A 65 4.16 3.63 23.06
N ASP A 66 5.39 3.86 22.60
CA ASP A 66 5.67 4.47 21.30
C ASP A 66 5.10 3.65 20.14
N ALA A 67 5.21 2.32 20.20
CA ALA A 67 4.63 1.41 19.22
C ALA A 67 3.10 1.56 19.15
N SER A 68 2.45 1.70 20.31
CA SER A 68 1.00 1.89 20.39
C SER A 68 0.59 3.25 19.82
N MET A 69 1.28 4.33 20.22
CA MET A 69 1.04 5.68 19.67
C MET A 69 1.23 5.71 18.15
N ARG A 70 2.21 4.98 17.62
CA ARG A 70 2.43 4.86 16.18
C ARG A 70 1.29 4.13 15.48
N ILE A 71 0.77 3.05 16.06
CA ILE A 71 -0.39 2.32 15.50
C ILE A 71 -1.63 3.20 15.52
N ASP A 72 -1.93 3.85 16.65
CA ASP A 72 -3.08 4.74 16.79
C ASP A 72 -3.02 5.88 15.78
N ALA A 73 -1.84 6.48 15.60
CA ALA A 73 -1.62 7.53 14.62
C ALA A 73 -1.80 7.07 13.16
N GLN A 74 -1.61 5.78 12.85
CA GLN A 74 -1.91 5.22 11.53
C GLN A 74 -3.39 4.89 11.38
N GLN A 75 -4.04 4.41 12.43
CA GLN A 75 -5.48 4.13 12.45
C GLN A 75 -6.35 5.39 12.39
N ALA A 76 -5.84 6.55 12.81
CA ALA A 76 -6.54 7.82 12.69
C ALA A 76 -6.47 8.46 11.29
N ARG A 77 -5.70 7.88 10.36
CA ARG A 77 -5.43 8.45 9.02
C ARG A 77 -6.31 7.82 7.94
N ARG A 78 -6.38 8.46 6.76
CA ARG A 78 -7.03 7.84 5.60
C ARG A 78 -6.28 6.60 5.15
N GLY A 79 -6.99 5.69 4.49
CA GLY A 79 -6.46 4.39 4.10
C GLY A 79 -6.74 3.35 5.17
N ILE A 80 -5.94 3.29 6.24
CA ILE A 80 -6.14 2.28 7.30
C ILE A 80 -7.37 2.63 8.16
N GLY A 81 -7.56 3.89 8.52
CA GLY A 81 -8.63 4.31 9.44
C GLY A 81 -10.04 4.28 8.86
N ASN A 82 -10.18 4.44 7.54
CA ASN A 82 -11.45 4.45 6.83
C ASN A 82 -11.45 3.45 5.65
N LEU A 83 -10.78 2.31 5.82
CA LEU A 83 -10.48 1.35 4.75
C LEU A 83 -11.68 0.97 3.86
N GLN A 84 -12.85 0.74 4.45
CA GLN A 84 -14.04 0.40 3.67
C GLN A 84 -14.44 1.51 2.69
N GLU A 85 -14.39 2.76 3.13
CA GLU A 85 -14.70 3.92 2.28
C GLU A 85 -13.70 4.06 1.12
N GLU A 86 -12.42 3.80 1.37
CA GLU A 86 -11.39 3.88 0.34
C GLU A 86 -11.47 2.72 -0.66
N LEU A 87 -11.93 1.53 -0.23
CA LEU A 87 -12.29 0.42 -1.12
C LEU A 87 -13.50 0.78 -1.98
N ASP A 88 -14.57 1.31 -1.38
CA ASP A 88 -15.80 1.68 -2.08
C ASP A 88 -15.56 2.77 -3.15
N LYS A 89 -14.59 3.66 -2.89
CA LYS A 89 -14.13 4.69 -3.84
C LYS A 89 -13.15 4.19 -4.90
N GLY A 90 -12.64 2.96 -4.78
CA GLY A 90 -11.59 2.41 -5.64
C GLY A 90 -10.20 3.03 -5.43
N ALA A 91 -10.00 3.78 -4.33
CA ALA A 91 -8.70 4.32 -3.96
C ALA A 91 -7.76 3.21 -3.46
N VAL A 92 -8.30 2.19 -2.79
CA VAL A 92 -7.62 0.93 -2.43
C VAL A 92 -8.17 -0.18 -3.32
N THR A 93 -7.29 -1.00 -3.88
CA THR A 93 -7.66 -2.08 -4.80
C THR A 93 -7.50 -3.47 -4.19
N ALA A 94 -6.67 -3.61 -3.14
CA ALA A 94 -6.56 -4.86 -2.41
C ALA A 94 -6.19 -4.65 -0.94
N VAL A 95 -6.61 -5.59 -0.10
CA VAL A 95 -6.24 -5.68 1.32
C VAL A 95 -5.50 -6.98 1.55
N ILE A 96 -4.27 -6.89 2.04
CA ILE A 96 -3.40 -8.04 2.27
C ILE A 96 -3.20 -8.24 3.77
N GLU A 97 -3.60 -9.39 4.27
CA GLU A 97 -3.49 -9.78 5.67
C GLU A 97 -2.07 -10.33 5.96
N ASN A 98 -1.30 -9.60 6.76
CA ASN A 98 0.05 -9.94 7.18
C ASN A 98 0.04 -10.64 8.56
N ASN A 99 -0.76 -11.70 8.67
CA ASN A 99 -0.97 -12.41 9.94
C ASN A 99 0.00 -13.58 10.14
N GLY A 100 0.58 -14.08 9.04
CA GLY A 100 1.46 -15.23 9.02
C GLY A 100 2.94 -14.88 9.04
N SER A 101 3.71 -15.79 8.44
CA SER A 101 5.15 -15.68 8.22
C SER A 101 5.48 -14.74 7.05
N ILE A 102 6.77 -14.46 6.88
CA ILE A 102 7.26 -13.73 5.70
C ILE A 102 6.99 -14.49 4.39
N ASP A 103 6.96 -15.83 4.42
CA ASP A 103 6.67 -16.65 3.25
C ASP A 103 5.19 -16.53 2.87
N ASP A 104 4.29 -16.51 3.86
CA ASP A 104 2.86 -16.29 3.64
C ASP A 104 2.59 -14.90 3.03
N LEU A 105 3.28 -13.87 3.55
CA LEU A 105 3.18 -12.52 3.01
C LEU A 105 3.73 -12.44 1.58
N THR A 106 4.88 -13.05 1.32
CA THR A 106 5.52 -13.08 0.00
C THR A 106 4.60 -13.74 -1.03
N LYS A 107 3.99 -14.87 -0.66
CA LYS A 107 3.01 -15.55 -1.50
C LYS A 107 1.80 -14.66 -1.79
N SER A 108 1.21 -14.04 -0.77
CA SER A 108 0.04 -13.17 -0.91
C SER A 108 0.33 -11.98 -1.83
N LEU A 109 1.51 -11.37 -1.72
CA LEU A 109 1.94 -10.27 -2.60
C LEU A 109 2.08 -10.74 -4.06
N ALA A 110 2.66 -11.91 -4.31
CA ALA A 110 2.81 -12.46 -5.65
C ALA A 110 1.47 -12.81 -6.31
N GLU A 111 0.52 -13.33 -5.52
CA GLU A 111 -0.85 -13.61 -5.96
C GLU A 111 -1.56 -12.31 -6.37
N ASN A 112 -1.53 -11.28 -5.51
CA ASN A 112 -2.14 -9.97 -5.83
C ASN A 112 -1.46 -9.29 -7.03
N LEU A 113 -0.14 -9.46 -7.20
CA LEU A 113 0.56 -8.89 -8.35
C LEU A 113 0.07 -9.49 -9.68
N SER A 114 -0.29 -10.76 -9.65
CA SER A 114 -0.73 -11.53 -10.82
C SER A 114 -2.24 -11.47 -11.06
N ASP A 115 -3.01 -11.04 -10.07
CA ASP A 115 -4.48 -10.97 -10.11
C ASP A 115 -4.95 -9.60 -10.62
N PRO A 116 -5.59 -9.53 -11.81
CA PRO A 116 -6.13 -8.28 -12.36
C PRO A 116 -7.12 -7.57 -11.44
N SER A 117 -7.83 -8.29 -10.56
CA SER A 117 -8.79 -7.68 -9.63
C SER A 117 -8.12 -6.83 -8.54
N SER A 118 -6.81 -7.01 -8.34
CA SER A 118 -6.00 -6.23 -7.39
C SER A 118 -5.48 -4.91 -7.99
N TRP A 119 -5.88 -4.58 -9.21
CA TRP A 119 -5.51 -3.36 -9.94
C TRP A 119 -6.75 -2.49 -10.16
N LYS A 120 -6.56 -1.18 -10.31
CA LYS A 120 -7.64 -0.29 -10.74
C LYS A 120 -8.07 -0.71 -12.13
N ASP A 121 -9.38 -0.64 -12.41
CA ASP A 121 -9.86 -0.72 -13.78
C ASP A 121 -9.16 0.36 -14.58
N THR A 122 -8.20 -0.06 -15.39
CA THR A 122 -7.54 0.84 -16.32
C THR A 122 -8.63 1.24 -17.30
N ILE A 123 -9.22 2.42 -17.13
CA ILE A 123 -9.92 3.07 -18.23
C ILE A 123 -8.83 3.23 -19.29
N PRO A 124 -8.86 2.50 -20.42
CA PRO A 124 -7.98 2.83 -21.52
C PRO A 124 -8.42 4.24 -21.95
N ASN A 125 -7.51 5.21 -21.84
CA ASN A 125 -7.71 6.61 -22.18
C ASN A 125 -8.83 6.84 -23.22
N GLN A 126 -9.88 7.56 -22.85
CA GLN A 126 -10.65 8.35 -23.82
C GLN A 126 -9.83 9.56 -24.24
#